data_AF-A0A2T7X6Z1-F1
#
_entry.id   AF-A0A2T7X6Z1-F1
#
_cell.length_a   1.000
_cell.length_b   1.000
_cell.length_c   1.000
_cell.angle_alpha   90.00
_cell.angle_beta   90.00
_cell.angle_gamma   90.00
#
_symmetry.space_group_name_H-M   'P 1'
#
loop_
_entity.id
_entity.type
_entity.pdbx_description
1 polymer ?
#
loop_
_entity_poly.entity_id
_entity_poly.type
_entity_poly.pdbx_seq_one_letter_code
_entity_poly.pdbx_strand_id
1 'polypeptide(L)'
;MVDVMCKAYPIWWQGIETPPPTEWVYMFEEFTGDDTAEQWALAAAIFVAQTRRRTGLGPTFAELFTHLLPDTGGLPGPFPELEFMERRRAITGFRGHAAIEWRRRGMISFDKAVMRSLRVGRAFREHSRLRQQSRAAAIARNGSQHTSLVPRAKPSELADEASQGA
;
A
#
# COMPACT_ATOMS: atom_id res chain seq x y z
N MET A 1 18.98 28.91 37.45
CA MET A 1 19.44 28.42 36.15
C MET A 1 19.22 26.91 36.13
N VAL A 2 18.07 26.49 35.60
CA VAL A 2 17.84 25.12 35.13
C VAL A 2 17.04 25.31 33.86
N ASP A 3 17.71 25.07 32.74
CA ASP A 3 17.15 25.18 31.40
C ASP A 3 15.99 24.18 31.30
N VAL A 4 14.76 24.69 31.28
CA VAL A 4 13.58 23.88 30.97
C VAL A 4 13.68 23.58 29.49
N MET A 5 14.51 22.60 29.13
CA MET A 5 14.38 21.92 27.86
C MET A 5 13.01 21.25 27.91
N CYS A 6 11.97 21.93 27.41
CA CYS A 6 10.75 21.29 26.97
C CYS A 6 11.20 20.15 26.05
N LYS A 7 11.29 18.93 26.57
CA LYS A 7 11.39 17.73 25.74
C LYS A 7 10.13 17.77 24.90
N ALA A 8 10.25 18.27 23.67
CA ALA A 8 9.14 18.36 22.75
C ALA A 8 8.77 16.93 22.39
N TYR A 9 7.78 16.38 23.09
CA TYR A 9 7.24 15.08 22.75
C TYR A 9 6.73 15.10 21.31
N PRO A 10 6.66 13.94 20.64
CA PRO A 10 6.13 13.87 19.29
C PRO A 10 4.75 14.51 19.17
N ILE A 11 4.42 15.02 17.98
CA ILE A 11 3.15 15.74 17.74
C ILE A 11 1.89 14.92 18.08
N TRP A 12 1.99 13.59 18.10
CA TRP A 12 0.90 12.70 18.47
C TRP A 12 0.76 12.45 19.99
N TRP A 13 1.72 12.91 20.79
CA TRP A 13 1.80 12.72 22.25
C TRP A 13 1.72 14.06 23.02
N GLN A 14 0.81 14.94 22.59
CA GLN A 14 0.67 16.27 23.18
C GLN A 14 -0.33 16.26 24.34
N GLY A 15 0.01 17.00 25.41
CA GLY A 15 -0.84 17.16 26.59
C GLY A 15 -0.93 15.91 27.47
N ILE A 16 0.11 15.06 27.44
CA ILE A 16 0.32 13.94 28.36
C ILE A 16 1.60 14.24 29.13
N GLU A 17 1.53 14.22 30.47
CA GLU A 17 2.65 14.60 31.34
C GLU A 17 3.78 13.56 31.35
N THR A 18 3.42 12.28 31.15
CA THR A 18 4.38 11.19 31.12
C THR A 18 5.06 11.08 29.76
N PRO A 19 6.33 10.62 29.71
CA PRO A 19 7.01 10.42 28.44
C PRO A 19 6.32 9.35 27.58
N PRO A 20 6.34 9.50 26.24
CA PRO A 20 5.84 8.47 25.35
C PRO A 20 6.66 7.18 25.51
N PRO A 21 6.04 6.00 25.39
CA PRO A 21 6.79 4.75 25.33
C PRO A 21 7.74 4.75 24.14
N THR A 22 8.95 4.22 24.35
CA THR A 22 10.01 4.23 23.36
C THR A 22 9.61 3.49 22.08
N GLU A 23 8.91 2.36 22.21
CA GLU A 23 8.43 1.55 21.09
C GLU A 23 7.49 2.34 20.17
N TRP A 24 6.66 3.21 20.75
CA TRP A 24 5.77 4.07 20.00
C TRP A 24 6.53 5.19 19.26
N VAL A 25 7.57 5.75 19.88
CA VAL A 25 8.43 6.75 19.24
C VAL A 25 9.16 6.13 18.05
N TYR A 26 9.83 5.00 18.26
CA TYR A 26 10.55 4.31 17.19
C TYR A 26 9.64 3.89 16.04
N MET A 27 8.49 3.30 16.34
CA MET A 27 7.55 2.92 15.29
C MET A 27 6.98 4.13 14.54
N PHE A 28 6.81 5.27 15.23
CA PHE A 28 6.39 6.50 14.57
C PHE A 28 7.46 7.02 13.61
N GLU A 29 8.72 7.02 14.04
CA GLU A 29 9.88 7.34 13.19
C GLU A 29 9.99 6.37 12.03
N GLU A 30 9.76 5.08 12.24
CA GLU A 30 9.77 4.09 11.16
C GLU A 30 8.66 4.35 10.14
N PHE A 31 7.46 4.71 10.60
CA PHE A 31 6.34 5.02 9.72
C PHE A 31 6.47 6.34 8.97
N THR A 32 7.24 7.30 9.49
CA THR A 32 7.27 8.69 8.99
C THR A 32 8.64 9.18 8.54
N GLY A 33 9.71 8.45 8.86
CA GLY A 33 11.09 8.77 8.55
C GLY A 33 11.37 8.68 7.05
N ASP A 34 12.25 9.54 6.56
CA ASP A 34 12.44 9.72 5.11
C ASP A 34 12.87 8.44 4.40
N ASP A 35 13.69 7.62 5.07
CA ASP A 35 14.25 6.38 4.52
C ASP A 35 13.26 5.20 4.52
N THR A 36 12.27 5.21 5.42
CA THR A 36 11.39 4.04 5.68
C THR A 36 9.93 4.29 5.34
N ALA A 37 9.47 5.55 5.41
CA ALA A 37 8.07 5.90 5.24
C ALA A 37 7.53 5.56 3.86
N GLU A 38 8.35 5.56 2.80
CA GLU A 38 7.90 5.15 1.47
C GLU A 38 7.46 3.68 1.44
N GLN A 39 8.23 2.78 2.07
CA GLN A 39 7.91 1.35 2.11
C GLN A 39 6.63 1.10 2.90
N TRP A 40 6.49 1.76 4.06
CA TRP A 40 5.28 1.69 4.86
C TRP A 40 4.05 2.28 4.16
N ALA A 41 4.21 3.42 3.48
CA ALA A 41 3.16 4.04 2.70
C ALA A 41 2.71 3.14 1.53
N LEU A 42 3.65 2.45 0.88
CA LEU A 42 3.36 1.47 -0.16
C LEU A 42 2.59 0.26 0.40
N ALA A 43 3.04 -0.31 1.52
CA ALA A 43 2.35 -1.42 2.19
C ALA A 43 0.90 -1.03 2.55
N ALA A 44 0.72 0.17 3.12
CA ALA A 44 -0.60 0.71 3.44
C ALA A 44 -1.48 0.85 2.19
N ALA A 45 -0.94 1.38 1.09
CA ALA A 45 -1.68 1.53 -0.16
C ALA A 45 -2.08 0.19 -0.79
N ILE A 46 -1.21 -0.82 -0.74
CA ILE A 46 -1.49 -2.18 -1.20
C ILE A 46 -2.68 -2.75 -0.42
N PHE A 47 -2.63 -2.69 0.91
CA PHE A 47 -3.72 -3.18 1.76
C PHE A 47 -5.04 -2.48 1.46
N VAL A 48 -5.03 -1.14 1.39
CA VAL A 48 -6.21 -0.34 1.05
C VAL A 48 -6.78 -0.76 -0.32
N ALA A 49 -5.92 -0.95 -1.33
CA ALA A 49 -6.36 -1.41 -2.65
C ALA A 49 -7.04 -2.78 -2.59
N GLN A 50 -6.46 -3.72 -1.85
CA GLN A 50 -6.98 -5.07 -1.67
C GLN A 50 -8.32 -5.06 -0.93
N THR A 51 -8.43 -4.32 0.19
CA THR A 51 -9.68 -4.20 0.94
C THR A 51 -10.79 -3.62 0.09
N ARG A 52 -10.50 -2.54 -0.66
CA ARG A 52 -11.49 -1.91 -1.55
C ARG A 52 -11.95 -2.83 -2.67
N ARG A 53 -11.03 -3.59 -3.27
CA ARG A 53 -11.38 -4.59 -4.29
C ARG A 53 -12.32 -5.66 -3.72
N ARG A 54 -12.10 -6.08 -2.47
CA ARG A 54 -12.89 -7.14 -1.83
C ARG A 54 -14.25 -6.67 -1.31
N THR A 55 -14.34 -5.44 -0.80
CA THR A 55 -15.50 -4.98 -0.02
C THR A 55 -16.25 -3.80 -0.63
N GLY A 56 -15.71 -3.15 -1.67
CA GLY A 56 -16.21 -1.89 -2.22
C GLY A 56 -15.86 -0.65 -1.38
N LEU A 57 -15.58 -0.82 -0.08
CA LEU A 57 -15.25 0.25 0.87
C LEU A 57 -13.79 0.21 1.31
N GLY A 58 -13.29 1.34 1.82
CA GLY A 58 -11.96 1.41 2.42
C GLY A 58 -11.88 0.67 3.76
N PRO A 59 -10.68 0.28 4.22
CA PRO A 59 -10.51 -0.14 5.60
C PRO A 59 -10.72 1.04 6.55
N THR A 60 -10.93 0.74 7.83
CA THR A 60 -10.75 1.69 8.92
C THR A 60 -9.26 1.87 9.24
N PHE A 61 -8.91 2.93 9.98
CA PHE A 61 -7.54 3.07 10.51
C PHE A 61 -7.16 1.92 11.43
N ALA A 62 -8.09 1.38 12.22
CA ALA A 62 -7.79 0.24 13.08
C ALA A 62 -7.40 -0.99 12.24
N GLU A 63 -8.22 -1.35 11.25
CA GLU A 63 -7.94 -2.48 10.35
C GLU A 63 -6.62 -2.31 9.59
N LEU A 64 -6.32 -1.09 9.11
CA LEU A 64 -5.06 -0.79 8.44
C LEU A 64 -3.87 -1.04 9.38
N PHE A 65 -3.89 -0.51 10.59
CA PHE A 65 -2.75 -0.66 11.51
C PHE A 65 -2.64 -2.08 12.05
N THR A 66 -3.75 -2.79 12.27
CA THR A 66 -3.72 -4.23 12.58
C THR A 66 -3.09 -5.05 11.46
N HIS A 67 -3.29 -4.65 10.20
CA HIS A 67 -2.60 -5.30 9.09
C HIS A 67 -1.09 -5.00 9.05
N LEU A 68 -0.70 -3.75 9.34
CA LEU A 68 0.71 -3.34 9.32
C LEU A 68 1.52 -3.87 10.51
N LEU A 69 0.87 -4.05 11.67
CA LEU A 69 1.48 -4.57 12.89
C LEU A 69 0.66 -5.78 13.38
N PRO A 70 0.75 -6.93 12.69
CA PRO A 70 -0.09 -8.09 12.97
C PRO A 70 0.17 -8.68 14.37
N ASP A 71 1.43 -8.71 14.79
CA ASP A 71 1.84 -9.37 16.04
C ASP A 71 1.35 -8.63 17.29
N THR A 72 1.03 -7.34 17.16
CA THR A 72 0.64 -6.46 18.26
C THR A 72 -0.78 -5.93 18.13
N GLY A 73 -1.57 -6.48 17.20
CA GLY A 73 -2.96 -6.07 16.97
C GLY A 73 -3.10 -4.62 16.47
N GLY A 74 -2.04 -4.05 15.89
CA GLY A 74 -2.07 -2.68 15.36
C GLY A 74 -1.65 -1.58 16.33
N LEU A 75 -0.89 -1.93 17.38
CA LEU A 75 -0.32 -1.00 18.36
C LEU A 75 1.19 -1.24 18.50
N PRO A 76 2.06 -0.23 18.53
CA PRO A 76 3.51 -0.45 18.68
C PRO A 76 3.92 -1.19 19.97
N GLY A 77 3.16 -1.01 21.06
CA GLY A 77 3.43 -1.62 22.35
C GLY A 77 2.41 -1.21 23.40
N PRO A 78 2.57 -1.63 24.66
CA PRO A 78 1.73 -1.16 25.75
C PRO A 78 1.94 0.34 26.01
N PHE A 79 0.93 0.97 26.61
CA PHE A 79 1.08 2.31 27.18
C PHE A 79 1.30 2.20 28.70
N PRO A 80 1.91 3.23 29.32
CA PRO A 80 1.81 3.41 30.77
C PRO A 80 0.35 3.52 31.22
N GLU A 81 0.17 3.60 32.53
CA GLU A 81 -1.12 3.97 33.10
C GLU A 81 -1.49 5.37 32.60
N LEU A 82 -2.60 5.44 31.86
CA LEU A 82 -3.12 6.63 31.21
C LEU A 82 -4.63 6.60 31.34
N GLU A 83 -5.22 7.78 31.44
CA GLU A 83 -6.66 7.90 31.38
C GLU A 83 -7.20 7.42 30.04
N PHE A 84 -8.42 6.87 30.03
CA PHE A 84 -9.03 6.30 28.82
C PHE A 84 -9.00 7.28 27.64
N MET A 85 -9.27 8.55 27.91
CA MET A 85 -9.30 9.60 26.89
C MET A 85 -7.91 9.96 26.37
N GLU A 86 -6.88 9.94 27.21
CA GLU A 86 -5.49 10.18 26.82
C GLU A 86 -4.99 9.05 25.93
N ARG A 87 -5.21 7.80 26.36
CA ARG A 87 -4.90 6.60 25.57
C ARG A 87 -5.57 6.65 24.20
N ARG A 88 -6.87 6.96 24.17
CA ARG A 88 -7.63 7.06 22.90
C ARG A 88 -7.08 8.17 22.00
N ARG A 89 -6.73 9.33 22.57
CA ARG A 89 -6.16 10.46 21.83
C ARG A 89 -4.80 10.09 21.24
N ALA A 90 -3.92 9.47 22.03
CA ALA A 90 -2.61 9.03 21.58
C ALA A 90 -2.69 8.03 20.43
N ILE A 91 -3.54 7.00 20.53
CA ILE A 91 -3.74 6.01 19.46
C ILE A 91 -4.23 6.70 18.18
N THR A 92 -5.23 7.56 18.31
CA THR A 92 -5.83 8.25 17.16
C THR A 92 -4.85 9.24 16.53
N GLY A 93 -4.09 9.96 17.36
CA GLY A 93 -3.03 10.87 16.95
C GLY A 93 -1.93 10.13 16.20
N PHE A 94 -1.37 9.07 16.77
CA PHE A 94 -0.31 8.26 16.17
C PHE A 94 -0.73 7.76 14.77
N ARG A 95 -1.89 7.11 14.68
CA ARG A 95 -2.43 6.57 13.42
C ARG A 95 -2.71 7.68 12.42
N GLY A 96 -3.29 8.78 12.88
CA GLY A 96 -3.63 9.94 12.05
C GLY A 96 -2.40 10.61 11.46
N HIS A 97 -1.36 10.84 12.27
CA HIS A 97 -0.14 11.51 11.82
C HIS A 97 0.67 10.64 10.85
N ALA A 98 0.82 9.34 11.12
CA ALA A 98 1.45 8.42 10.17
C ALA A 98 0.69 8.38 8.83
N ALA A 99 -0.64 8.30 8.87
CA ALA A 99 -1.45 8.32 7.66
C ALA A 99 -1.42 9.67 6.91
N ILE A 100 -1.26 10.79 7.61
CA ILE A 100 -1.05 12.10 6.98
C ILE A 100 0.26 12.09 6.20
N GLU A 101 1.32 11.51 6.75
CA GLU A 101 2.62 11.41 6.06
C GLU A 101 2.50 10.58 4.78
N TRP A 102 1.88 9.40 4.85
CA TRP A 102 1.65 8.56 3.68
C TRP A 102 0.72 9.20 2.63
N ARG A 103 -0.21 10.06 3.08
CA ARG A 103 -1.05 10.87 2.20
C ARG A 103 -0.25 11.96 1.50
N ARG A 104 0.68 12.63 2.19
CA ARG A 104 1.57 13.65 1.60
C ARG A 104 2.45 13.04 0.51
N ARG A 105 2.91 11.80 0.71
CA ARG A 105 3.62 10.99 -0.30
C ARG A 105 2.72 10.48 -1.44
N GLY A 106 1.41 10.76 -1.39
CA GLY A 106 0.47 10.39 -2.45
C GLY A 106 0.14 8.90 -2.54
N MET A 107 0.49 8.10 -1.54
CA MET A 107 0.25 6.65 -1.54
C MET A 107 -1.17 6.29 -1.09
N ILE A 108 -1.70 7.02 -0.11
CA ILE A 108 -3.08 6.89 0.35
C ILE A 108 -3.82 8.23 0.32
N SER A 109 -5.14 8.20 0.49
CA SER A 109 -6.00 9.36 0.66
C SER A 109 -7.23 8.94 1.49
N PHE A 110 -7.86 9.90 2.16
CA PHE A 110 -9.05 9.68 2.98
C PHE A 110 -9.80 11.00 3.19
N ASP A 111 -11.08 10.90 3.55
CA ASP A 111 -11.88 12.05 3.92
C ASP A 111 -11.96 12.13 5.45
N LYS A 112 -11.78 13.33 5.97
CA LYS A 112 -11.86 13.57 7.42
C LYS A 112 -13.30 13.26 7.88
N ALA A 113 -13.43 12.66 9.07
CA ALA A 113 -14.71 12.29 9.69
C ALA A 113 -15.57 11.25 8.95
N VAL A 114 -15.15 10.74 7.79
CA VAL A 114 -15.88 9.67 7.09
C VAL A 114 -15.27 8.31 7.45
N MET A 115 -16.07 7.44 8.07
CA MET A 115 -15.68 6.07 8.35
C MET A 115 -15.39 5.31 7.05
N ARG A 116 -14.37 4.44 7.08
CA ARG A 116 -14.02 3.57 5.93
C ARG A 116 -13.72 4.33 4.62
N SER A 117 -13.21 5.57 4.72
CA SER A 117 -12.91 6.43 3.58
C SER A 117 -11.50 6.25 2.98
N LEU A 118 -10.69 5.36 3.55
CA LEU A 118 -9.33 5.10 3.08
C LEU A 118 -9.35 4.58 1.63
N ARG A 119 -8.57 5.24 0.79
CA ARG A 119 -8.43 4.96 -0.65
C ARG A 119 -6.97 5.10 -1.05
N VAL A 120 -6.60 4.46 -2.17
CA VAL A 120 -5.28 4.66 -2.77
C VAL A 120 -5.14 6.09 -3.27
N GLY A 121 -3.95 6.66 -3.06
CA GLY A 121 -3.57 7.99 -3.50
C GLY A 121 -3.16 8.05 -4.96
N ARG A 122 -2.79 9.26 -5.43
CA ARG A 122 -2.43 9.52 -6.82
C ARG A 122 -1.16 8.79 -7.25
N ALA A 123 -0.09 8.88 -6.46
CA ALA A 123 1.21 8.28 -6.78
C ALA A 123 1.09 6.76 -6.92
N PHE A 124 0.39 6.11 -5.98
CA PHE A 124 0.13 4.67 -6.06
C PHE A 124 -0.61 4.27 -7.35
N ARG A 125 -1.66 5.02 -7.73
CA ARG A 125 -2.41 4.74 -8.98
C ARG A 125 -1.52 4.87 -10.21
N GLU A 126 -0.64 5.85 -10.23
CA GLU A 126 0.32 6.06 -11.32
C GLU A 126 1.32 4.91 -11.42
N HIS A 127 1.96 4.53 -10.30
CA HIS A 127 2.86 3.37 -10.26
C HIS A 127 2.16 2.08 -10.67
N SER A 128 0.91 1.88 -10.23
CA SER A 128 0.11 0.71 -10.61
C SER A 128 -0.18 0.69 -12.11
N ARG A 129 -0.53 1.83 -12.71
CA ARG A 129 -0.79 1.94 -14.16
C ARG A 129 0.47 1.64 -14.97
N LEU A 130 1.60 2.21 -14.59
CA LEU A 130 2.89 1.95 -15.25
C LEU A 130 3.23 0.46 -15.20
N ARG A 131 3.08 -0.20 -14.04
CA ARG A 131 3.29 -1.65 -13.92
C ARG A 131 2.36 -2.46 -14.81
N GLN A 132 1.07 -2.09 -14.90
CA GLN A 132 0.11 -2.77 -15.75
C GLN A 132 0.44 -2.61 -17.24
N GLN A 133 0.85 -1.41 -17.67
CA GLN A 133 1.29 -1.15 -19.05
C GLN A 133 2.53 -1.96 -19.40
N SER A 134 3.55 -1.98 -18.53
CA SER A 134 4.77 -2.77 -18.73
C SER A 134 4.46 -4.28 -18.83
N ARG A 135 3.55 -4.77 -17.99
CA ARG A 135 3.12 -6.18 -18.02
C ARG A 135 2.36 -6.51 -19.31
N ALA A 136 1.44 -5.64 -19.74
CA ALA A 136 0.70 -5.83 -20.99
C ALA A 136 1.64 -5.82 -22.21
N ALA A 137 2.63 -4.91 -22.24
CA ALA A 137 3.63 -4.86 -23.30
C ALA A 137 4.56 -6.10 -23.32
N ALA A 138 4.88 -6.68 -22.16
CA ALA A 138 5.63 -7.93 -22.09
C ALA A 138 4.81 -9.11 -22.63
N ILE A 139 3.52 -9.21 -22.27
CA ILE A 139 2.62 -10.25 -22.78
C ILE A 139 2.45 -10.13 -24.30
N ALA A 140 2.26 -8.92 -24.82
CA ALA A 140 2.13 -8.69 -26.27
C ALA A 140 3.39 -9.13 -27.03
N ARG A 141 4.59 -8.78 -26.54
CA ARG A 141 5.87 -9.20 -27.15
C ARG A 141 6.03 -10.72 -27.18
N ASN A 142 5.72 -11.41 -26.08
CA ASN A 142 5.83 -12.87 -26.02
C ASN A 142 4.76 -13.57 -26.87
N GLY A 143 3.55 -12.98 -26.99
CA GLY A 143 2.49 -13.48 -27.87
C GLY A 143 2.87 -13.39 -29.35
N SER A 144 3.49 -12.28 -29.79
CA SER A 144 3.94 -12.09 -31.17
C SER A 144 5.06 -13.05 -31.59
N GLN A 145 5.93 -13.48 -30.68
CA GLN A 145 6.97 -14.47 -30.95
C GLN A 145 6.41 -15.90 -31.12
N HIS A 146 5.26 -16.19 -30.51
CA HIS A 146 4.65 -17.52 -30.57
C HIS A 146 3.77 -17.72 -31.83
N THR A 147 3.35 -16.64 -32.49
CA THR A 147 2.54 -16.70 -33.73
C THR A 147 3.39 -16.78 -35.01
N SER A 148 4.70 -16.52 -34.96
CA SER A 148 5.59 -16.57 -36.15
C SER A 148 6.16 -17.96 -36.48
N LEU A 149 5.75 -19.04 -35.79
CA LEU A 149 6.28 -20.40 -35.96
C LEU A 149 5.25 -21.41 -36.51
N VAL A 150 4.34 -20.98 -37.38
CA VAL A 150 3.57 -21.92 -38.21
C VAL A 150 4.21 -21.98 -39.60
N PRO A 151 4.94 -23.06 -39.96
CA PRO A 151 5.39 -23.22 -41.33
C PRO A 151 4.15 -23.46 -42.21
N ARG A 152 3.93 -22.57 -43.16
CA ARG A 152 2.92 -22.71 -44.22
C ARG A 152 3.28 -23.94 -45.04
N ALA A 153 2.58 -25.06 -44.80
CA ALA A 153 2.69 -26.25 -45.62
C ALA A 153 2.36 -25.89 -47.08
N LYS A 154 3.27 -26.21 -47.99
CA LYS A 154 3.07 -26.06 -49.44
C LYS A 154 1.98 -27.06 -49.88
N PRO A 155 1.02 -26.65 -50.74
CA PRO A 155 0.18 -27.61 -51.43
C PRO A 155 1.03 -28.37 -52.46
N SER A 156 1.00 -29.70 -52.38
CA SER A 156 1.57 -30.59 -53.39
C SER A 156 0.66 -30.61 -54.62
N GLU A 157 1.12 -30.06 -55.74
CA GLU A 157 0.69 -30.47 -57.08
C GLU A 157 1.14 -31.91 -57.33
N LEU A 158 0.24 -32.74 -57.84
CA LEU A 158 0.47 -33.99 -58.61
C LEU A 158 -0.92 -34.36 -59.17
N ALA A 159 -1.27 -33.83 -60.35
CA ALA A 159 -1.00 -34.39 -61.67
C ALA A 159 -2.04 -35.46 -62.07
N ASP A 160 -2.93 -35.02 -62.95
CA ASP A 160 -3.67 -35.76 -63.96
C ASP A 160 -2.87 -36.94 -64.54
N GLU A 161 -3.46 -38.14 -64.57
CA GLU A 161 -3.33 -39.06 -65.69
C GLU A 161 -4.63 -39.86 -65.86
N ALA A 162 -5.38 -39.47 -66.89
CA ALA A 162 -6.39 -40.29 -67.55
C ALA A 162 -5.88 -40.69 -68.94
N SER A 163 -6.42 -41.81 -69.45
CA SER A 163 -6.21 -42.42 -70.79
C SER A 163 -5.03 -43.41 -70.84
N GLN A 164 -5.14 -44.66 -71.31
CA GLN A 164 -5.92 -45.34 -72.36
C GLN A 164 -6.09 -46.84 -71.93
N GLY A 165 -7.05 -47.69 -72.31
CA GLY A 165 -7.84 -47.85 -73.53
C GLY A 165 -7.55 -49.24 -74.13
N ALA A 166 -8.50 -50.19 -74.04
CA ALA A 166 -8.78 -51.37 -74.88
C ALA A 166 -9.31 -52.57 -74.06
#